data_AF-A0A0A9YEZ2-F1
#
_entry.id   AF-A0A0A9YEZ2-F1
#
_cell.length_a   1.000
_cell.length_b   1.000
_cell.length_c   1.000
_cell.angle_alpha   90.00
_cell.angle_beta   90.00
_cell.angle_gamma   90.00
#
_symmetry.space_group_name_H-M   'P 1'
#
loop_
_entity.id
_entity.type
_entity.pdbx_description
1 polymer ?
#
loop_
_entity_poly.entity_id
_entity_poly.type
_entity_poly.pdbx_seq_one_letter_code
_entity_poly.pdbx_strand_id
1 'polypeptide(L)'
;YYRMTQRQLDLRTGRTVSEQRKEYGQQIAAVYRDETELVGQRYGSDNYTPEPVSDPLEALRDVADHVSVAIGWESQSVRSVNGDAGMFALSEVTRWIPAYRQIAAERDELIQQRAELEETLRAKQ
;
A
#
# COMPACT_ATOMS: atom_id res chain seq x y z
N TYR A 1 26.83 31.86 30.70
CA TYR A 1 26.69 30.80 29.70
C TYR A 1 26.51 29.47 30.42
N TYR A 2 25.27 28.98 30.54
CA TYR A 2 24.99 27.69 31.17
C TYR A 2 25.32 26.55 30.20
N ARG A 3 26.25 25.67 30.60
CA ARG A 3 26.58 24.45 29.88
C ARG A 3 25.55 23.40 30.28
N MET A 4 24.50 23.25 29.46
CA MET A 4 23.55 22.13 29.59
C MET A 4 24.32 20.82 29.42
N THR A 5 24.17 19.91 30.38
CA THR A 5 24.81 18.58 30.36
C THR A 5 23.98 17.61 29.51
N GLN A 6 24.64 16.67 28.81
CA GLN A 6 24.02 15.66 27.92
C GLN A 6 22.77 14.99 28.53
N ARG A 7 22.80 14.69 29.84
CA ARG A 7 21.66 14.15 30.59
C ARG A 7 20.40 15.00 30.55
N GLN A 8 20.51 16.32 30.49
CA GLN A 8 19.37 17.23 30.37
C GLN A 8 18.81 17.29 28.95
N LEU A 9 19.65 17.06 27.93
CA LEU A 9 19.18 16.82 26.57
C LEU A 9 18.43 15.48 26.52
N ASP A 10 18.97 14.43 27.12
CA ASP A 10 18.33 13.10 27.16
C ASP A 10 16.99 13.12 27.93
N LEU A 11 16.90 13.87 29.03
CA LEU A 11 15.66 14.03 29.81
C LEU A 11 14.59 14.84 29.06
N ARG A 12 14.98 15.83 28.23
CA ARG A 12 14.03 16.52 27.33
C ARG A 12 13.63 15.66 26.13
N THR A 13 14.48 14.69 25.78
CA THR A 13 14.23 13.63 24.80
C THR A 13 13.49 12.44 25.44
N GLY A 14 13.02 12.60 26.69
CA GLY A 14 12.10 11.71 27.38
C GLY A 14 10.64 11.88 26.94
N ARG A 15 10.39 12.35 25.71
CA ARG A 15 9.14 12.00 25.03
C ARG A 15 9.32 10.58 24.53
N THR A 16 8.60 9.70 25.19
CA THR A 16 8.43 8.29 24.89
C THR A 16 8.56 8.01 23.39
N VAL A 17 9.42 7.05 23.03
CA VAL A 17 9.46 6.43 21.68
C VAL A 17 8.07 5.88 21.26
N SER A 18 7.11 5.84 22.20
CA SER A 18 5.74 5.38 22.05
C SER A 18 4.74 6.40 21.46
N GLU A 19 4.90 7.72 21.63
CA GLU A 19 3.87 8.69 21.22
C GLU A 19 4.06 9.28 19.81
N GLN A 20 5.24 9.05 19.22
CA GLN A 20 5.55 9.46 17.83
C GLN A 20 5.77 8.26 16.91
N ARG A 21 5.27 7.08 17.27
CA ARG A 21 5.27 5.96 16.34
C ARG A 21 4.18 6.23 15.31
N LYS A 22 4.58 6.82 14.18
CA LYS A 22 3.67 7.03 13.04
C LYS A 22 2.95 5.71 12.75
N GLU A 23 1.63 5.78 12.70
CA GLU A 23 0.75 4.61 12.58
C GLU A 23 0.64 4.14 11.13
N TYR A 24 1.79 3.92 10.51
CA TYR A 24 1.94 3.51 9.12
C TYR A 24 1.10 2.30 8.74
N GLY A 25 0.95 1.33 9.65
CA GLY A 25 0.07 0.19 9.45
C GLY A 25 -1.41 0.58 9.32
N GLN A 26 -1.88 1.56 10.10
CA GLN A 26 -3.25 2.06 9.98
C GLN A 26 -3.45 2.85 8.69
N GLN A 27 -2.44 3.62 8.27
CA GLN A 27 -2.46 4.36 7.01
C GLN A 27 -2.60 3.41 5.81
N ILE A 28 -1.79 2.33 5.74
CA ILE A 28 -1.92 1.32 4.69
C ILE A 28 -3.30 0.66 4.73
N ALA A 29 -3.77 0.29 5.93
CA ALA A 29 -5.08 -0.34 6.08
C ALA A 29 -6.22 0.58 5.63
N ALA A 30 -6.10 1.90 5.84
CA ALA A 30 -7.05 2.89 5.34
C ALA A 30 -7.01 2.95 3.81
N VAL A 31 -5.83 3.11 3.20
CA VAL A 31 -5.67 3.13 1.73
C VAL A 31 -6.26 1.86 1.10
N TYR A 32 -5.99 0.69 1.67
CA TYR A 32 -6.56 -0.56 1.18
C TYR A 32 -8.10 -0.58 1.22
N ARG A 33 -8.70 -0.13 2.34
CA ARG A 33 -10.16 -0.08 2.48
C ARG A 33 -10.77 0.90 1.49
N ASP A 34 -10.24 2.11 1.44
CA ASP A 34 -10.73 3.17 0.57
C ASP A 34 -10.68 2.72 -0.90
N GLU A 35 -9.56 2.10 -1.32
CA GLU A 35 -9.43 1.61 -2.69
C GLU A 35 -10.36 0.42 -2.96
N THR A 36 -10.58 -0.47 -1.97
CA THR A 36 -11.56 -1.56 -2.10
C THR A 36 -12.96 -1.02 -2.32
N GLU A 37 -13.36 0.02 -1.57
CA GLU A 37 -14.65 0.69 -1.74
C GLU A 37 -14.76 1.39 -3.09
N LEU A 38 -13.71 2.09 -3.53
CA LEU A 38 -13.66 2.75 -4.83
C LEU A 38 -13.77 1.76 -6.00
N VAL A 39 -13.08 0.63 -5.90
CA VAL A 39 -13.22 -0.47 -6.85
C VAL A 39 -14.68 -0.95 -6.85
N GLY A 40 -15.25 -1.30 -5.69
CA GLY A 40 -16.65 -1.72 -5.62
C GLY A 40 -17.65 -0.71 -6.21
N GLN A 41 -17.45 0.60 -6.00
CA GLN A 41 -18.33 1.66 -6.51
C GLN A 41 -18.18 1.91 -8.01
N ARG A 42 -16.95 1.90 -8.54
CA ARG A 42 -16.70 2.13 -9.98
C ARG A 42 -17.18 0.98 -10.84
N TYR A 43 -17.14 -0.24 -10.30
CA TYR A 43 -17.30 -1.47 -11.07
C TYR A 43 -18.60 -2.23 -10.79
N GLY A 44 -19.50 -1.66 -9.98
CA GLY A 44 -20.90 -2.14 -9.86
C GLY A 44 -21.74 -2.00 -11.14
N SER A 45 -21.12 -1.59 -12.25
CA SER A 45 -21.67 -1.63 -13.61
C SER A 45 -20.79 -2.59 -14.41
N ASP A 46 -21.38 -3.68 -14.91
CA ASP A 46 -20.78 -4.90 -15.50
C ASP A 46 -19.72 -4.77 -16.62
N ASN A 47 -19.14 -3.59 -16.89
CA ASN A 47 -18.41 -3.34 -18.14
C ASN A 47 -17.02 -2.71 -17.99
N TYR A 48 -16.42 -2.66 -16.80
CA TYR A 48 -15.09 -2.06 -16.68
C TYR A 48 -14.18 -2.89 -15.76
N THR A 49 -13.13 -3.48 -16.34
CA THR A 49 -12.04 -4.11 -15.58
C THR A 49 -11.08 -3.02 -15.12
N PRO A 50 -10.68 -2.95 -13.84
CA PRO A 50 -9.75 -1.94 -13.35
C PRO A 50 -8.38 -2.03 -14.06
N GLU A 51 -7.86 -0.88 -14.50
CA GLU A 51 -6.45 -0.77 -14.88
C GLU A 51 -5.58 -0.45 -13.65
N PRO A 52 -4.41 -1.10 -13.49
CA PRO A 52 -3.44 -0.72 -12.47
C PRO A 52 -2.91 0.69 -12.70
N VAL A 53 -2.70 1.45 -11.62
CA VAL A 53 -2.51 2.91 -11.65
C VAL A 53 -1.07 3.33 -12.03
N SER A 54 -0.07 2.44 -11.96
CA SER A 54 1.36 2.76 -12.19
C SER A 54 2.20 1.52 -12.58
N ASP A 55 3.53 1.45 -12.35
CA ASP A 55 4.35 0.21 -12.32
C ASP A 55 4.71 -0.11 -10.85
N PRO A 56 4.39 -1.29 -10.28
CA PRO A 56 4.57 -1.49 -8.85
C PRO A 56 6.04 -1.76 -8.51
N LEU A 57 6.87 -2.12 -9.51
CA LEU A 57 8.30 -2.34 -9.33
C LEU A 57 9.02 -1.03 -9.03
N GLU A 58 8.60 0.08 -9.64
CA GLU A 58 9.14 1.40 -9.37
C GLU A 58 8.87 1.80 -7.92
N ALA A 59 7.60 1.70 -7.48
CA ALA A 59 7.23 2.01 -6.10
C ALA A 59 7.96 1.12 -5.07
N LEU A 60 8.14 -0.18 -5.36
CA LEU A 60 8.91 -1.08 -4.48
C LEU A 60 10.40 -0.72 -4.40
N ARG A 61 10.99 -0.22 -5.48
CA ARG A 61 12.38 0.28 -5.47
C ARG A 61 12.49 1.54 -4.62
N ASP A 62 11.56 2.48 -4.74
CA ASP A 62 11.53 3.69 -3.93
C ASP A 62 11.43 3.36 -2.43
N VAL A 63 10.60 2.38 -2.05
CA VAL A 63 10.54 1.87 -0.67
C VAL A 63 11.91 1.38 -0.20
N ALA A 64 12.59 0.56 -1.01
CA ALA A 64 13.89 0.00 -0.65
C ALA A 64 14.96 1.10 -0.47
N ASP A 65 14.98 2.10 -1.35
CA ASP A 65 15.91 3.22 -1.28
C ASP A 65 15.68 4.07 -0.04
N HIS A 66 14.42 4.41 0.26
CA HIS A 66 14.07 5.13 1.48
C HIS A 66 14.44 4.36 2.75
N VAL A 67 14.22 3.05 2.78
CA VAL A 67 14.63 2.21 3.91
C VAL A 67 16.16 2.19 4.07
N SER A 68 16.90 2.08 2.96
CA SER A 68 18.37 2.12 2.96
C SER A 68 18.90 3.43 3.58
N VAL A 69 18.35 4.57 3.17
CA VAL A 69 18.71 5.88 3.74
C VAL A 69 18.29 5.99 5.21
N ALA A 70 17.11 5.48 5.59
CA ALA A 70 16.67 5.50 6.98
C ALA A 70 17.57 4.66 7.91
N ILE A 71 18.15 3.56 7.42
CA ILE A 71 19.06 2.71 8.19
C ILE A 71 20.47 3.33 8.26
N GLY A 72 20.96 3.91 7.16
CA GLY A 72 22.35 4.36 7.05
C GLY A 72 22.68 5.69 7.76
N TRP A 73 21.67 6.46 8.18
CA TRP A 73 21.88 7.83 8.69
C TRP A 73 21.45 7.99 10.15
N GLU A 74 22.30 8.63 10.96
CA GLU A 74 22.06 8.84 12.40
C GLU A 74 20.99 9.91 12.70
N SER A 75 20.71 10.79 11.74
CA SER A 75 19.77 11.91 11.90
C SER A 75 18.32 11.44 11.99
N GLN A 76 17.66 11.77 13.11
CA GLN A 76 16.25 11.47 13.32
C GLN A 76 15.34 12.13 12.27
N SER A 77 15.68 13.34 11.81
CA SER A 77 14.93 14.04 10.77
C SER A 77 15.00 13.30 9.44
N VAL A 78 16.20 12.81 9.07
CA VAL A 78 16.39 12.02 7.84
C VAL A 78 15.61 10.72 7.90
N ARG A 79 15.64 10.01 9.05
CA ARG A 79 14.84 8.79 9.25
C ARG A 79 13.34 9.04 9.13
N SER A 80 12.85 10.14 9.72
CA SER A 80 11.42 10.48 9.68
C SER A 80 10.94 10.77 8.26
N VAL A 81 11.68 11.57 7.49
CA VAL A 81 11.33 11.94 6.11
C VAL A 81 11.36 10.72 5.19
N ASN A 82 12.38 9.88 5.29
CA ASN A 82 12.46 8.66 4.49
C ASN A 82 11.40 7.63 4.89
N GLY A 83 11.06 7.55 6.18
CA GLY A 83 9.91 6.77 6.62
C GLY A 83 8.61 7.21 5.95
N ASP A 84 8.35 8.53 5.88
CA ASP A 84 7.14 9.04 5.22
C ASP A 84 7.14 8.76 3.71
N ALA A 85 8.28 8.99 3.05
CA ALA A 85 8.40 8.79 1.62
C ALA A 85 8.26 7.32 1.22
N GLY A 86 8.90 6.40 1.98
CA GLY A 86 8.70 4.96 1.78
C GLY A 86 7.25 4.53 2.01
N MET A 87 6.56 5.15 2.97
CA MET A 87 5.15 4.86 3.23
C MET A 87 4.20 5.38 2.15
N PHE A 88 4.54 6.51 1.54
CA PHE A 88 3.84 6.99 0.34
C PHE A 88 3.98 6.00 -0.81
N ALA A 89 5.20 5.55 -1.13
CA ALA A 89 5.44 4.56 -2.18
C ALA A 89 4.73 3.22 -1.89
N LEU A 90 4.73 2.76 -0.64
CA LEU A 90 4.02 1.55 -0.24
C LEU A 90 2.49 1.70 -0.35
N SER A 91 1.96 2.91 -0.18
CA SER A 91 0.53 3.19 -0.39
C SER A 91 0.16 3.03 -1.87
N GLU A 92 1.04 3.42 -2.80
CA GLU A 92 0.82 3.19 -4.22
C GLU A 92 0.72 1.69 -4.53
N VAL A 93 1.63 0.85 -4.03
CA VAL A 93 1.54 -0.61 -4.19
C VAL A 93 0.26 -1.18 -3.56
N THR A 94 -0.17 -0.65 -2.42
CA THR A 94 -1.37 -1.11 -1.71
C THR A 94 -2.63 -0.95 -2.56
N ARG A 95 -2.73 0.12 -3.36
CA ARG A 95 -3.89 0.37 -4.24
C ARG A 95 -4.08 -0.68 -5.33
N TRP A 96 -3.05 -1.46 -5.65
CA TRP A 96 -3.13 -2.47 -6.69
C TRP A 96 -3.82 -3.74 -6.23
N ILE A 97 -3.78 -4.02 -4.91
CA ILE A 97 -4.27 -5.29 -4.37
C ILE A 97 -5.78 -5.46 -4.65
N PRO A 98 -6.65 -4.46 -4.37
CA PRO A 98 -8.07 -4.59 -4.68
C PRO A 98 -8.34 -4.74 -6.19
N ALA A 99 -7.63 -4.00 -7.04
CA ALA A 99 -7.74 -4.11 -8.49
C ALA A 99 -7.39 -5.52 -9.00
N TYR A 100 -6.28 -6.11 -8.54
CA TYR A 100 -5.91 -7.48 -8.91
C TYR A 100 -6.90 -8.52 -8.41
N ARG A 101 -7.46 -8.35 -7.20
CA ARG A 101 -8.49 -9.26 -6.67
C ARG A 101 -9.73 -9.24 -7.55
N GLN A 102 -10.13 -8.06 -8.02
CA GLN A 102 -11.26 -7.89 -8.93
C GLN A 102 -10.99 -8.56 -10.28
N ILE A 103 -9.83 -8.30 -10.90
CA ILE A 103 -9.42 -8.93 -12.16
C ILE A 103 -9.44 -10.46 -12.04
N ALA A 104 -8.94 -11.01 -10.92
CA ALA A 104 -8.95 -12.46 -10.69
C ALA A 104 -10.38 -13.02 -10.60
N ALA A 105 -11.28 -12.33 -9.91
CA ALA A 105 -12.68 -12.74 -9.80
C ALA A 105 -13.39 -12.72 -11.17
N GLU A 106 -13.25 -11.63 -11.94
CA GLU A 106 -13.82 -11.50 -13.29
C GLU A 106 -13.29 -12.60 -14.22
N ARG A 107 -11.99 -12.89 -14.16
CA ARG A 107 -11.39 -13.99 -14.93
C ARG A 107 -12.02 -15.34 -14.59
N ASP A 108 -12.21 -15.63 -13.31
CA ASP A 108 -12.75 -16.91 -12.85
C ASP A 108 -14.22 -17.06 -13.27
N GLU A 109 -15.01 -15.98 -13.22
CA GLU A 109 -16.38 -15.94 -13.74
C GLU A 109 -16.43 -16.17 -15.26
N LEU A 110 -15.56 -15.51 -16.03
CA LEU A 110 -15.48 -15.70 -17.48
C LEU A 110 -15.10 -17.14 -17.86
N ILE A 111 -14.20 -17.78 -17.10
CA ILE A 111 -13.84 -19.19 -17.28
C ILE A 111 -15.07 -20.08 -17.05
N GLN A 112 -15.85 -19.82 -16.01
CA GLN A 112 -17.07 -20.57 -15.72
C GLN A 112 -18.12 -20.41 -16.82
N GLN A 113 -18.42 -19.17 -17.22
CA GLN A 113 -19.38 -18.88 -18.29
C GLN A 113 -19.01 -19.59 -19.61
N ARG A 114 -17.71 -19.62 -19.94
CA ARG A 114 -17.22 -20.34 -21.12
C ARG A 114 -17.46 -21.85 -21.01
N ALA A 115 -17.23 -22.45 -19.85
CA ALA A 115 -17.48 -23.88 -19.63
C ALA A 115 -18.97 -24.23 -19.79
N GLU A 116 -19.86 -23.44 -19.20
CA GLU A 116 -21.32 -23.62 -19.31
C GLU A 116 -21.81 -23.49 -20.77
N LEU A 117 -21.25 -22.53 -21.51
CA LEU A 117 -21.54 -22.35 -22.93
C LEU A 117 -21.10 -23.57 -23.75
N GLU A 118 -19.90 -24.10 -23.49
CA GLU A 118 -19.37 -25.28 -24.18
C GLU A 118 -20.21 -26.54 -23.91
N GLU A 119 -20.66 -26.74 -22.67
CA GLU A 119 -21.57 -27.85 -22.32
C GLU A 119 -22.92 -27.70 -23.04
N THR A 120 -23.48 -26.49 -23.05
CA THR A 120 -24.75 -26.20 -23.73
C THR A 120 -24.65 -26.45 -25.23
N LEU A 121 -23.51 -26.12 -25.86
CA LEU A 121 -23.28 -26.39 -27.28
C LEU A 121 -23.15 -27.89 -27.56
N ARG A 122 -22.44 -28.64 -26.70
CA ARG A 122 -22.32 -30.11 -26.82
C ARG A 122 -23.65 -30.81 -26.64
N ALA A 123 -24.50 -30.35 -25.72
CA ALA A 123 -25.83 -30.93 -25.49
C ALA A 123 -26.82 -30.68 -26.65
N LYS A 124 -26.51 -29.73 -27.54
CA LYS A 124 -27.31 -29.40 -28.73
C LYS A 124 -26.83 -30.10 -30.01
N GLN A 125 -25.73 -30.84 -29.96
CA GLN A 125 -25.18 -31.66 -31.05
C GLN A 125 -25.61 -33.11 -30.90
#